data_AF-A0A9Q0N3B9-F1
#
_entry.id   AF-A0A9Q0N3B9-F1
#
_cell.length_a   1.000
_cell.length_b   1.000
_cell.length_c   1.000
_cell.angle_alpha   90.00
_cell.angle_beta   90.00
_cell.angle_gamma   90.00
#
_symmetry.space_group_name_H-M   'P 1'
#
loop_
_entity.id
_entity.type
_entity.pdbx_description
1 polymer ?
#
loop_
_entity_poly.entity_id
_entity_poly.type
_entity_poly.pdbx_seq_one_letter_code
_entity_poly.pdbx_strand_id
1 'polypeptide(L)'
;MSSDEQAASCRFIWKRNVKYDLSLLAEVNSRNPFAFNNPKQIWMDVADTLKSGVLNMKVTGRSCRERTAELLKVFRKNELISIRTSGASEEELSELKVLLTNVAKLEEAKPTKQLKTLYSTKDRNEAEAIRKSVLEGVEGLETRDLVDPVSEEQESEEESDWHTDVNRKRKCDDLDDFDFSYKTSKPTSSKSSLLMYLQNKSEREATLRREELSLRKKEAETKAKEVEIKREAKQKEYEIERMKAEAEIENQKKMMEILTKLLMEKKQ
;
A
#
# COMPACT_ATOMS: atom_id res chain seq x y z
N MET A 1 -44.72 6.85 -26.87
CA MET A 1 -44.33 8.14 -26.27
C MET A 1 -43.23 7.85 -25.27
N SER A 2 -42.04 8.41 -25.53
CA SER A 2 -40.81 8.19 -24.76
C SER A 2 -40.97 8.59 -23.31
N SER A 3 -40.57 7.69 -22.41
CA SER A 3 -40.18 8.03 -21.05
C SER A 3 -38.68 7.78 -20.93
N ASP A 4 -37.88 8.61 -21.61
CA ASP A 4 -36.45 8.72 -21.36
C ASP A 4 -36.27 9.52 -20.08
N GLU A 5 -36.24 8.80 -18.97
CA GLU A 5 -35.93 9.30 -17.64
C GLU A 5 -34.49 9.83 -17.68
N GLN A 6 -34.37 11.16 -17.69
CA GLN A 6 -33.11 11.88 -17.70
C GLN A 6 -32.33 11.54 -16.42
N ALA A 7 -31.46 10.55 -16.51
CA ALA A 7 -30.46 10.26 -15.49
C ALA A 7 -29.60 11.51 -15.31
N ALA A 8 -29.81 12.22 -14.20
CA ALA A 8 -28.97 13.34 -13.81
C ALA A 8 -27.51 12.91 -13.90
N SER A 9 -26.75 13.55 -14.78
CA SER A 9 -25.33 13.32 -15.01
C SER A 9 -24.53 13.77 -13.78
N CYS A 10 -24.63 13.02 -12.68
CA CYS A 10 -23.74 13.15 -11.54
C CYS A 10 -22.32 12.89 -12.05
N ARG A 11 -21.51 13.97 -12.12
CA ARG A 11 -20.09 13.86 -12.44
C ARG A 11 -19.49 12.87 -11.46
N PHE A 12 -18.86 11.83 -11.98
CA PHE A 12 -18.19 10.85 -11.15
C PHE A 12 -17.11 11.54 -10.31
N ILE A 13 -17.17 11.33 -8.99
CA ILE A 13 -16.18 11.82 -8.04
C ILE A 13 -15.31 10.64 -7.61
N TRP A 14 -14.01 10.75 -7.85
CA TRP A 14 -13.05 9.75 -7.41
C TRP A 14 -13.00 9.71 -5.88
N LYS A 15 -13.30 8.56 -5.28
CA LYS A 15 -13.27 8.41 -3.82
C LYS A 15 -11.83 8.54 -3.31
N ARG A 16 -11.64 9.35 -2.27
CA ARG A 16 -10.31 9.57 -1.63
C ARG A 16 -9.95 8.40 -0.71
N ASN A 17 -9.71 7.21 -1.27
CA ASN A 17 -9.35 6.01 -0.51
C ASN A 17 -8.24 5.23 -1.23
N VAL A 18 -7.21 4.77 -0.50
CA VAL A 18 -5.99 4.13 -1.03
C VAL A 18 -6.31 2.93 -1.88
N LYS A 19 -7.25 2.11 -1.45
CA LYS A 19 -7.67 0.88 -2.12
C LYS A 19 -8.16 1.12 -3.55
N TYR A 20 -8.83 2.25 -3.79
CA TYR A 20 -9.31 2.62 -5.13
C TYR A 20 -8.15 2.97 -6.07
N ASP A 21 -7.12 3.63 -5.56
CA ASP A 21 -5.95 3.97 -6.38
C ASP A 21 -5.03 2.76 -6.56
N LEU A 22 -4.90 1.89 -5.55
CA LEU A 22 -4.20 0.62 -5.67
C LEU A 22 -4.83 -0.25 -6.76
N SER A 23 -6.16 -0.42 -6.71
CA SER A 23 -6.89 -1.18 -7.72
C SER A 23 -6.72 -0.57 -9.13
N LEU A 24 -6.83 0.76 -9.27
CA LEU A 24 -6.58 1.45 -10.54
C LEU A 24 -5.15 1.19 -11.05
N LEU A 25 -4.14 1.44 -10.21
CA LEU A 25 -2.74 1.36 -10.64
C LEU A 25 -2.30 -0.07 -10.92
N ALA A 26 -2.81 -1.05 -10.18
CA ALA A 26 -2.59 -2.46 -10.46
C ALA A 26 -3.10 -2.84 -11.86
N GLU A 27 -4.31 -2.38 -12.22
CA GLU A 27 -4.89 -2.65 -13.55
C GLU A 27 -4.17 -1.89 -14.68
N VAL A 28 -3.71 -0.67 -14.39
CA VAL A 28 -2.90 0.11 -15.35
C VAL A 28 -1.54 -0.55 -15.56
N ASN A 29 -0.90 -1.05 -14.50
CA ASN A 29 0.38 -1.72 -14.56
C ASN A 29 0.31 -3.05 -15.34
N SER A 30 -0.79 -3.80 -15.21
CA SER A 30 -0.99 -5.06 -15.93
C SER A 30 -1.29 -4.87 -17.42
N ARG A 31 -2.19 -3.94 -17.76
CA ARG A 31 -2.64 -3.73 -19.15
C ARG A 31 -1.75 -2.78 -19.95
N ASN A 32 -0.96 -1.97 -19.27
CA ASN A 32 -0.10 -0.93 -19.81
C ASN A 32 -0.69 -0.12 -20.98
N PRO A 33 -1.53 0.88 -20.67
CA PRO A 33 -2.03 1.80 -21.67
C PRO A 33 -0.91 2.55 -22.42
N PHE A 34 0.27 2.75 -21.82
CA PHE A 34 1.35 3.56 -22.39
C PHE A 34 2.11 2.87 -23.53
N ALA A 35 2.01 1.54 -23.68
CA ALA A 35 2.62 0.80 -24.79
C ALA A 35 1.98 1.11 -26.16
N PHE A 36 0.83 1.81 -26.20
CA PHE A 36 0.02 1.93 -27.40
C PHE A 36 -0.15 3.40 -27.80
N ASN A 37 0.03 3.69 -29.10
CA ASN A 37 -0.17 5.03 -29.65
C ASN A 37 -1.61 5.55 -29.50
N ASN A 38 -2.61 4.65 -29.47
CA ASN A 38 -4.00 4.99 -29.22
C ASN A 38 -4.52 4.17 -28.02
N PRO A 39 -4.32 4.66 -26.79
CA PRO A 39 -4.64 3.91 -25.59
C PRO A 39 -6.11 3.97 -25.19
N LYS A 40 -6.98 4.61 -26.02
CA LYS A 40 -8.39 4.85 -25.67
C LYS A 40 -9.12 3.56 -25.31
N GLN A 41 -8.96 2.50 -26.10
CA GLN A 41 -9.61 1.22 -25.85
C GLN A 41 -9.15 0.60 -24.54
N ILE A 42 -7.84 0.61 -24.28
CA ILE A 42 -7.27 0.00 -23.08
C ILE A 42 -7.76 0.71 -21.82
N TRP A 43 -7.84 2.05 -21.85
CA TRP A 43 -8.42 2.80 -20.74
C TRP A 43 -9.89 2.47 -20.51
N MET A 44 -10.66 2.15 -21.56
CA MET A 44 -12.04 1.67 -21.40
C MET A 44 -12.05 0.27 -20.76
N ASP A 45 -11.20 -0.64 -21.22
CA ASP A 45 -11.13 -1.99 -20.66
C ASP A 45 -10.67 -2.00 -19.19
N VAL A 46 -9.75 -1.10 -18.81
CA VAL A 46 -9.36 -0.83 -17.41
C VAL A 46 -10.59 -0.41 -16.61
N ALA A 47 -11.35 0.57 -17.12
CA ALA A 47 -12.54 1.06 -16.43
C ALA A 47 -13.62 -0.03 -16.29
N ASP A 48 -13.81 -0.87 -17.30
CA ASP A 48 -14.79 -1.96 -17.27
C ASP A 48 -14.38 -3.03 -16.25
N THR A 49 -13.08 -3.33 -16.14
CA THR A 49 -12.55 -4.24 -15.11
C THR A 49 -12.78 -3.69 -13.69
N LEU A 50 -12.60 -2.38 -13.49
CA LEU A 50 -12.83 -1.73 -12.20
C LEU A 50 -14.32 -1.64 -11.82
N LYS A 51 -15.22 -1.58 -12.82
CA LYS A 51 -16.67 -1.65 -12.59
C LYS A 51 -17.10 -3.05 -12.17
N SER A 52 -16.56 -4.08 -12.82
CA SER A 52 -16.87 -5.49 -12.50
C SER A 52 -16.10 -6.04 -11.30
N GLY A 53 -15.11 -5.30 -10.80
CA GLY A 53 -14.27 -5.72 -9.68
C GLY A 53 -14.93 -5.49 -8.31
N VAL A 54 -14.21 -5.94 -7.28
CA VAL A 54 -14.62 -5.94 -5.86
C VAL A 54 -15.11 -4.58 -5.37
N LEU A 55 -14.45 -3.49 -5.80
CA LEU A 55 -14.78 -2.14 -5.36
C LEU A 55 -15.96 -1.51 -6.13
N ASN A 56 -16.50 -2.19 -7.15
CA ASN A 56 -17.62 -1.76 -7.99
C ASN A 56 -17.58 -0.26 -8.35
N MET A 57 -16.48 0.15 -8.99
CA MET A 57 -16.18 1.56 -9.21
C MET A 57 -16.98 2.11 -10.38
N LYS A 58 -17.76 3.19 -10.17
CA LYS A 58 -18.51 3.88 -11.24
C LYS A 58 -17.61 4.76 -12.13
N VAL A 59 -16.52 4.20 -12.66
CA VAL A 59 -15.48 4.93 -13.41
C VAL A 59 -15.68 4.91 -14.92
N THR A 60 -15.06 5.86 -15.61
CA THR A 60 -14.90 5.87 -17.07
C THR A 60 -13.42 5.79 -17.44
N GLY A 61 -13.09 5.37 -18.67
CA GLY A 61 -11.69 5.34 -19.11
C GLY A 61 -11.02 6.72 -19.05
N ARG A 62 -11.78 7.79 -19.27
CA ARG A 62 -11.32 9.17 -19.08
C ARG A 62 -10.94 9.45 -17.63
N SER A 63 -11.81 9.12 -16.67
CA SER A 63 -11.53 9.37 -15.25
C SER A 63 -10.37 8.53 -14.73
N CYS A 64 -10.21 7.29 -15.20
CA CYS A 64 -9.05 6.45 -14.88
C CYS A 64 -7.75 7.11 -15.33
N ARG A 65 -7.68 7.56 -16.59
CA ARG A 65 -6.51 8.25 -17.14
C ARG A 65 -6.20 9.54 -16.39
N GLU A 66 -7.20 10.39 -16.15
CA GLU A 66 -7.03 11.66 -15.44
C GLU A 66 -6.52 11.42 -14.00
N ARG A 67 -7.07 10.41 -13.31
CA ARG A 67 -6.62 10.05 -11.97
C ARG A 67 -5.19 9.53 -11.96
N THR A 68 -4.82 8.64 -12.89
CA THR A 68 -3.45 8.14 -12.99
C THR A 68 -2.47 9.29 -13.23
N ALA A 69 -2.79 10.23 -14.13
CA ALA A 69 -1.95 11.40 -14.40
C ALA A 69 -1.81 12.31 -13.16
N GLU A 70 -2.90 12.50 -12.40
CA GLU A 70 -2.86 13.25 -11.14
C GLU A 70 -1.96 12.57 -10.11
N LEU A 71 -2.07 11.25 -9.95
CA LEU A 71 -1.25 10.47 -9.02
C LEU A 71 0.23 10.53 -9.37
N LEU A 72 0.58 10.40 -10.65
CA LEU A 72 1.96 10.52 -11.13
C LEU A 72 2.51 11.94 -10.92
N LYS A 73 1.68 12.97 -11.12
CA LYS A 73 2.07 14.37 -10.86
C LYS A 73 2.40 14.60 -9.39
N VAL A 74 1.59 14.04 -8.48
CA VAL A 74 1.85 14.13 -7.03
C VAL A 74 3.07 13.30 -6.64
N PHE A 75 3.20 12.10 -7.19
CA PHE A 75 4.34 11.20 -6.97
C PHE A 75 5.67 11.91 -7.27
N ARG A 76 5.76 12.59 -8.42
CA ARG A 76 6.94 13.36 -8.83
C ARG A 76 7.28 14.52 -7.90
N LYS A 77 6.30 15.05 -7.16
CA LYS A 77 6.49 16.10 -6.16
C LYS A 77 6.87 15.57 -4.77
N ASN A 78 6.96 14.24 -4.60
CA ASN A 78 7.14 13.57 -3.31
C ASN A 78 6.06 13.91 -2.26
N GLU A 79 4.87 14.33 -2.70
CA GLU A 79 3.74 14.71 -1.84
C GLU A 79 2.84 13.51 -1.46
N LEU A 80 3.27 12.28 -1.76
CA LEU A 80 2.47 11.05 -1.59
C LEU A 80 1.93 10.85 -0.17
N ILE A 81 2.73 11.26 0.82
CA ILE A 81 2.40 11.16 2.24
C ILE A 81 1.30 12.18 2.61
N SER A 82 1.26 13.33 1.93
CA SER A 82 0.28 14.38 2.20
C SER A 82 -1.13 14.07 1.66
N ILE A 83 -1.27 13.14 0.71
CA ILE A 83 -2.58 12.82 0.11
C ILE A 83 -3.43 11.90 1.00
N ARG A 84 -2.85 11.20 1.99
CA ARG A 84 -3.49 9.99 2.55
C ARG A 84 -3.23 9.64 4.00
N THR A 85 -2.87 10.60 4.83
CA THR A 85 -2.48 10.38 6.23
C THR A 85 -3.63 10.08 7.20
N SER A 86 -4.88 9.94 6.75
CA SER A 86 -5.98 9.49 7.61
C SER A 86 -6.47 8.11 7.16
N GLY A 87 -5.97 7.05 7.82
CA GLY A 87 -6.55 5.70 7.74
C GLY A 87 -5.96 4.75 6.69
N ALA A 88 -4.86 5.11 6.02
CA ALA A 88 -4.10 4.17 5.16
C ALA A 88 -3.11 3.36 6.00
N SER A 89 -3.01 2.05 5.78
CA SER A 89 -1.96 1.26 6.43
C SER A 89 -0.58 1.60 5.82
N GLU A 90 0.49 1.37 6.59
CA GLU A 90 1.86 1.54 6.08
C GLU A 90 2.14 0.62 4.88
N GLU A 91 1.58 -0.59 4.92
CA GLU A 91 1.67 -1.59 3.84
C GLU A 91 1.03 -1.06 2.54
N GLU A 92 -0.20 -0.55 2.60
CA GLU A 92 -0.91 0.02 1.44
C GLU A 92 -0.14 1.20 0.81
N LEU A 93 0.52 2.03 1.65
CA LEU A 93 1.34 3.14 1.17
C LEU A 93 2.63 2.66 0.50
N SER A 94 3.22 1.57 1.00
CA SER A 94 4.40 0.96 0.39
C SER A 94 4.08 0.35 -0.97
N GLU A 95 2.96 -0.38 -1.08
CA GLU A 95 2.47 -0.96 -2.33
C GLU A 95 2.15 0.13 -3.35
N LEU A 96 1.49 1.21 -2.90
CA LEU A 96 1.16 2.34 -3.75
C LEU A 96 2.41 2.98 -4.35
N LYS A 97 3.48 3.12 -3.55
CA LYS A 97 4.77 3.64 -4.03
C LYS A 97 5.41 2.71 -5.07
N VAL A 98 5.37 1.40 -4.85
CA VAL A 98 5.91 0.41 -5.82
C VAL A 98 5.14 0.50 -7.14
N LEU A 99 3.81 0.48 -7.09
CA LEU A 99 2.96 0.60 -8.28
C LEU A 99 3.18 1.92 -9.02
N LEU A 100 3.26 3.04 -8.31
CA LEU A 100 3.52 4.34 -8.93
C LEU A 100 4.90 4.41 -9.57
N THR A 101 5.91 3.81 -8.95
CA THR A 101 7.27 3.72 -9.52
C THR A 101 7.23 2.93 -10.84
N ASN A 102 6.51 1.80 -10.87
CA ASN A 102 6.40 0.99 -12.07
C ASN A 102 5.62 1.70 -13.18
N VAL A 103 4.46 2.28 -12.85
CA VAL A 103 3.65 3.04 -13.81
C VAL A 103 4.39 4.28 -14.34
N ALA A 104 5.20 4.96 -13.51
CA ALA A 104 6.04 6.07 -13.96
C ALA A 104 7.08 5.62 -15.00
N LYS A 105 7.73 4.47 -14.78
CA LYS A 105 8.66 3.88 -15.77
C LYS A 105 7.94 3.55 -17.09
N LEU A 106 6.72 3.01 -17.00
CA LEU A 106 5.91 2.71 -18.19
C LEU A 106 5.49 3.96 -18.96
N GLU A 107 5.17 5.07 -18.27
CA GLU A 107 4.83 6.34 -18.92
C GLU A 107 6.04 6.96 -19.64
N GLU A 108 7.24 6.85 -19.05
CA GLU A 108 8.48 7.35 -19.64
C GLU A 108 8.95 6.51 -20.84
N ALA A 109 8.61 5.23 -20.85
CA ALA A 109 8.85 4.34 -21.97
C ALA A 109 7.94 4.74 -23.15
N LYS A 110 8.48 5.54 -24.09
CA LYS A 110 7.76 5.94 -25.31
C LYS A 110 7.24 4.71 -26.06
N PRO A 111 6.05 4.78 -26.69
CA PRO A 111 5.48 3.67 -27.44
C PRO A 111 6.32 3.39 -28.69
N THR A 112 7.32 2.53 -28.55
CA THR A 112 8.10 2.01 -29.67
C THR A 112 7.43 0.75 -30.21
N LYS A 113 7.63 0.43 -31.50
CA LYS A 113 7.08 -0.80 -32.11
C LYS A 113 7.54 -2.07 -31.36
N GLN A 114 8.68 -2.00 -30.67
CA GLN A 114 9.21 -3.06 -29.81
C GLN A 114 8.46 -3.18 -28.48
N LEU A 115 7.90 -2.10 -27.90
CA LEU A 115 7.11 -2.16 -26.66
C LEU A 115 5.81 -2.95 -26.81
N LYS A 116 5.22 -2.96 -28.01
CA LYS A 116 4.04 -3.77 -28.33
C LYS A 116 4.30 -5.28 -28.24
N THR A 117 5.54 -5.69 -28.49
CA THR A 117 6.01 -7.08 -28.38
C THR A 117 6.72 -7.38 -27.04
N LEU A 118 7.16 -6.33 -26.32
CA LEU A 118 7.99 -6.37 -25.10
C LEU A 118 7.23 -6.07 -23.80
N TYR A 119 5.89 -6.10 -23.79
CA TYR A 119 5.25 -6.66 -22.60
C TYR A 119 5.59 -8.15 -22.59
N SER A 120 6.85 -8.42 -22.23
CA SER A 120 7.41 -9.74 -22.06
C SER A 120 6.43 -10.53 -21.23
N THR A 121 6.17 -11.77 -21.58
CA THR A 121 5.31 -12.66 -20.78
C THR A 121 5.72 -12.58 -19.30
N LYS A 122 7.00 -12.39 -19.01
CA LYS A 122 7.54 -12.17 -17.67
C LYS A 122 7.04 -10.89 -16.99
N ASP A 123 7.16 -9.72 -17.61
CA ASP A 123 6.77 -8.43 -17.02
C ASP A 123 5.26 -8.33 -16.85
N ARG A 124 4.50 -8.94 -17.78
CA ARG A 124 3.06 -9.08 -17.68
C ARG A 124 2.67 -10.01 -16.52
N ASN A 125 3.32 -11.17 -16.39
CA ASN A 125 3.04 -12.11 -15.31
C ASN A 125 3.36 -11.51 -13.94
N GLU A 126 4.43 -10.72 -13.83
CA GLU A 126 4.77 -9.98 -12.60
C GLU A 126 3.71 -8.92 -12.28
N ALA A 127 3.26 -8.16 -13.27
CA ALA A 127 2.20 -7.18 -13.08
C ALA A 127 0.84 -7.84 -12.72
N GLU A 128 0.52 -9.00 -13.32
CA GLU A 128 -0.67 -9.79 -12.97
C GLU A 128 -0.57 -10.39 -11.56
N ALA A 129 0.63 -10.82 -11.11
CA ALA A 129 0.86 -11.29 -9.74
C ALA A 129 0.65 -10.17 -8.71
N ILE A 130 1.18 -8.97 -8.97
CA ILE A 130 0.95 -7.79 -8.12
C ILE A 130 -0.55 -7.45 -8.08
N ARG A 131 -1.22 -7.47 -9.23
CA ARG A 131 -2.67 -7.25 -9.29
C ARG A 131 -3.44 -8.26 -8.44
N LYS A 132 -3.08 -9.54 -8.52
CA LYS A 132 -3.73 -10.60 -7.72
C LYS A 132 -3.53 -10.37 -6.22
N SER A 133 -2.31 -10.07 -5.79
CA SER A 133 -2.00 -9.77 -4.38
C SER A 133 -2.78 -8.55 -3.87
N VAL A 134 -2.87 -7.48 -4.66
CA VAL A 134 -3.63 -6.27 -4.29
C VAL A 134 -5.13 -6.56 -4.18
N LEU A 135 -5.69 -7.38 -5.07
CA LEU A 135 -7.10 -7.76 -5.00
C LEU A 135 -7.39 -8.64 -3.78
N GLU A 136 -6.53 -9.60 -3.44
CA GLU A 136 -6.67 -10.42 -2.23
C GLU A 136 -6.66 -9.56 -0.95
N GLY A 137 -5.82 -8.53 -0.88
CA GLY A 137 -5.83 -7.55 0.22
C GLY A 137 -7.08 -6.66 0.29
N VAL A 138 -7.80 -6.52 -0.83
CA VAL A 138 -9.06 -5.76 -0.92
C VAL A 138 -10.29 -6.64 -0.63
N GLU A 139 -10.24 -7.95 -0.92
CA GLU A 139 -11.34 -8.92 -0.73
C GLU A 139 -11.51 -9.42 0.71
N GLY A 140 -10.50 -9.28 1.58
CA GLY A 140 -10.52 -9.77 2.97
C GLY A 140 -11.56 -9.14 3.93
N LEU A 141 -12.58 -8.45 3.43
CA LEU A 141 -13.62 -7.76 4.21
C LEU A 141 -15.05 -8.30 4.01
N GLU A 142 -15.30 -9.28 3.15
CA GLU A 142 -16.68 -9.71 2.83
C GLU A 142 -17.15 -11.02 3.50
N THR A 143 -16.30 -11.74 4.25
CA THR A 143 -16.66 -13.06 4.82
C THR A 143 -16.85 -13.11 6.34
N ARG A 144 -17.01 -11.98 7.04
CA ARG A 144 -17.15 -11.97 8.51
C ARG A 144 -18.52 -11.64 9.09
N ASP A 145 -19.51 -11.25 8.28
CA ASP A 145 -20.82 -10.80 8.80
C ASP A 145 -22.01 -11.70 8.42
N LEU A 146 -21.80 -12.97 8.05
CA LEU A 146 -22.91 -13.90 7.74
C LEU A 146 -22.67 -15.31 8.31
N VAL A 147 -22.54 -15.43 9.63
CA VAL A 147 -22.87 -16.68 10.33
C VAL A 147 -23.49 -16.31 11.68
N ASP A 148 -24.82 -16.34 11.76
CA ASP A 148 -25.54 -16.50 13.02
C ASP A 148 -25.31 -17.92 13.56
N PRO A 149 -24.83 -18.10 14.81
CA PRO A 149 -25.02 -19.34 15.54
C PRO A 149 -26.19 -19.19 16.52
N VAL A 150 -27.19 -20.02 16.24
CA VAL A 150 -28.31 -20.42 17.09
C VAL A 150 -27.84 -20.85 18.50
N SER A 151 -28.51 -20.27 19.50
CA SER A 151 -28.92 -20.81 20.81
C SER A 151 -28.01 -21.78 21.58
N GLU A 152 -27.53 -21.33 22.74
CA GLU A 152 -27.65 -22.11 23.98
C GLU A 152 -27.68 -21.16 25.20
N GLU A 153 -28.67 -21.37 26.05
CA GLU A 153 -29.02 -20.57 27.22
C GLU A 153 -28.01 -20.80 28.36
N GLN A 154 -27.55 -19.74 29.03
CA GLN A 154 -27.24 -19.80 30.46
C GLN A 154 -27.25 -18.41 31.10
N GLU A 155 -28.10 -18.30 32.11
CA GLU A 155 -28.33 -17.14 32.98
C GLU A 155 -27.06 -16.76 33.77
N SER A 156 -26.77 -15.45 33.82
CA SER A 156 -26.38 -14.81 35.08
C SER A 156 -26.57 -13.31 34.96
N GLU A 157 -27.42 -12.79 35.83
CA GLU A 157 -27.67 -11.37 36.13
C GLU A 157 -26.37 -10.69 36.57
N GLU A 158 -26.13 -9.46 36.11
CA GLU A 158 -25.63 -8.37 36.96
C GLU A 158 -25.83 -7.02 36.24
N GLU A 159 -26.53 -6.13 36.96
CA GLU A 159 -27.01 -4.81 36.56
C GLU A 159 -25.88 -3.80 36.27
N SER A 160 -26.16 -2.85 35.36
CA SER A 160 -25.99 -1.40 35.51
C SER A 160 -25.85 -0.77 34.11
N ASP A 161 -26.97 -0.40 33.50
CA ASP A 161 -27.56 0.96 33.49
C ASP A 161 -26.69 2.01 32.77
N TRP A 162 -27.00 2.28 31.50
CA TRP A 162 -27.62 3.54 31.05
C TRP A 162 -28.13 3.38 29.62
N HIS A 163 -29.45 3.32 29.50
CA HIS A 163 -30.19 3.17 28.25
C HIS A 163 -30.13 4.42 27.35
N THR A 164 -29.75 4.15 26.09
CA THR A 164 -30.40 4.52 24.82
C THR A 164 -30.55 5.98 24.37
N ASP A 165 -29.96 6.23 23.20
CA ASP A 165 -30.60 6.91 22.06
C ASP A 165 -32.13 6.89 22.07
N VAL A 166 -32.80 8.00 21.76
CA VAL A 166 -33.86 8.03 20.72
C VAL A 166 -34.08 9.47 20.25
N ASN A 167 -33.73 9.67 18.98
CA ASN A 167 -34.27 10.65 18.05
C ASN A 167 -35.81 10.70 18.10
N ARG A 168 -36.42 11.83 18.50
CA ARG A 168 -37.85 12.08 18.20
C ARG A 168 -38.15 13.56 18.02
N LYS A 169 -38.13 13.95 16.75
CA LYS A 169 -38.87 15.09 16.18
C LYS A 169 -40.35 14.96 16.58
N ARG A 170 -40.84 15.88 17.42
CA ARG A 170 -42.26 16.20 17.54
C ARG A 170 -42.44 17.71 17.52
N LYS A 171 -43.34 18.11 16.62
CA LYS A 171 -43.91 19.42 16.41
C LYS A 171 -45.02 19.60 17.44
N CYS A 172 -45.01 20.70 18.18
CA CYS A 172 -46.17 21.23 18.88
C CYS A 172 -46.13 22.76 18.77
N ASP A 173 -47.25 23.32 18.34
CA ASP A 173 -47.58 24.74 18.34
C ASP A 173 -48.01 25.20 19.75
N ASP A 174 -48.10 26.53 19.90
CA ASP A 174 -48.81 27.34 20.90
C ASP A 174 -48.09 27.85 22.17
N LEU A 175 -47.88 29.18 22.15
CA LEU A 175 -48.15 30.22 23.17
C LEU A 175 -47.45 30.13 24.55
N ASP A 176 -46.55 31.09 24.83
CA ASP A 176 -46.81 32.26 25.69
C ASP A 176 -45.52 33.03 26.05
N ASP A 177 -45.70 34.33 26.26
CA ASP A 177 -44.71 35.36 26.62
C ASP A 177 -43.74 34.97 27.75
N PHE A 178 -42.42 35.08 27.49
CA PHE A 178 -41.45 35.38 28.55
C PHE A 178 -40.20 36.08 28.00
N ASP A 179 -40.08 37.37 28.32
CA ASP A 179 -38.94 38.25 28.06
C ASP A 179 -37.68 37.77 28.80
N PHE A 180 -36.64 37.38 28.06
CA PHE A 180 -35.32 37.11 28.64
C PHE A 180 -34.19 37.63 27.75
N SER A 181 -33.58 38.71 28.22
CA SER A 181 -32.45 39.39 27.59
C SER A 181 -31.29 38.45 27.25
N TYR A 182 -30.85 38.46 25.99
CA TYR A 182 -29.66 37.76 25.54
C TYR A 182 -28.38 38.44 26.05
N LYS A 183 -27.84 37.96 27.18
CA LYS A 183 -26.43 38.20 27.54
C LYS A 183 -25.59 37.07 26.95
N THR A 184 -25.08 37.26 25.74
CA THR A 184 -24.01 36.41 25.19
C THR A 184 -22.69 36.79 25.84
N SER A 185 -22.35 36.22 26.99
CA SER A 185 -21.00 36.33 27.56
C SER A 185 -20.04 35.48 26.72
N LYS A 186 -19.20 36.13 25.91
CA LYS A 186 -18.05 35.48 25.27
C LYS A 186 -17.07 35.04 26.37
N PRO A 187 -16.62 33.78 26.42
CA PRO A 187 -15.55 33.40 27.32
C PRO A 187 -14.26 34.06 26.84
N THR A 188 -13.70 34.96 27.66
CA THR A 188 -12.34 35.46 27.44
C THR A 188 -11.38 34.28 27.57
N SER A 189 -10.91 33.76 26.44
CA SER A 189 -9.79 32.82 26.40
C SER A 189 -8.60 33.47 27.09
N SER A 190 -8.36 33.05 28.34
CA SER A 190 -7.28 33.54 29.18
C SER A 190 -5.95 33.27 28.47
N LYS A 191 -5.02 34.23 28.46
CA LYS A 191 -3.64 34.08 27.94
C LYS A 191 -2.96 32.78 28.42
N SER A 192 -3.37 32.24 29.56
CA SER A 192 -2.98 30.92 30.10
C SER A 192 -3.30 29.74 29.14
N SER A 193 -4.47 29.74 28.49
CA SER A 193 -4.85 28.67 27.54
C SER A 193 -3.96 28.64 26.31
N LEU A 194 -3.57 29.82 25.80
CA LEU A 194 -2.64 29.92 24.67
C LEU A 194 -1.23 29.45 25.06
N LEU A 195 -0.76 29.81 26.26
CA LEU A 195 0.55 29.35 26.75
C LEU A 195 0.59 27.83 26.94
N MET A 196 -0.47 27.24 27.51
CA MET A 196 -0.60 25.78 27.63
C MET A 196 -0.61 25.09 26.26
N TYR A 197 -1.29 25.68 25.27
CA TYR A 197 -1.28 25.14 23.90
C TYR A 197 0.13 25.18 23.29
N LEU A 198 0.85 26.30 23.43
CA LEU A 198 2.20 26.44 22.90
C LEU A 198 3.20 25.51 23.59
N GLN A 199 3.07 25.33 24.91
CA GLN A 199 3.88 24.37 25.66
C GLN A 199 3.58 22.92 25.26
N ASN A 200 2.30 22.54 25.17
CA ASN A 200 1.92 21.20 24.71
C ASN A 200 2.38 20.95 23.26
N LYS A 201 2.40 21.99 22.41
CA LYS A 201 2.90 21.88 21.05
C LYS A 201 4.41 21.66 21.02
N SER A 202 5.18 22.41 21.81
CA SER A 202 6.64 22.25 21.86
C SER A 202 7.05 20.91 22.47
N GLU A 203 6.30 20.43 23.47
CA GLU A 203 6.51 19.11 24.06
C GLU A 203 6.25 17.98 23.06
N ARG A 204 5.14 18.05 22.30
CA ARG A 204 4.85 17.09 21.22
C ARG A 204 5.91 17.12 20.12
N GLU A 205 6.36 18.31 19.73
CA GLU A 205 7.46 18.42 18.75
C GLU A 205 8.76 17.81 19.30
N ALA A 206 9.04 17.96 20.59
CA ALA A 206 10.20 17.36 21.23
C ALA A 206 10.09 15.84 21.34
N THR A 207 8.91 15.28 21.64
CA THR A 207 8.71 13.81 21.65
C THR A 207 8.88 13.22 20.26
N LEU A 208 8.28 13.85 19.24
CA LEU A 208 8.43 13.42 17.85
C LEU A 208 9.90 13.43 17.39
N ARG A 209 10.67 14.47 17.74
CA ARG A 209 12.12 14.52 17.43
C ARG A 209 12.90 13.41 18.12
N ARG A 210 12.57 13.07 19.38
CA ARG A 210 13.24 11.96 20.10
C ARG A 210 12.90 10.61 19.47
N GLU A 211 11.64 10.41 19.09
CA GLU A 211 11.19 9.20 18.40
C GLU A 211 11.86 9.05 17.03
N GLU A 212 11.95 10.13 16.25
CA GLU A 212 12.65 10.13 14.96
C GLU A 212 14.13 9.77 15.11
N LEU A 213 14.83 10.35 16.10
CA LEU A 213 16.22 9.99 16.40
C LEU A 213 16.36 8.53 16.86
N SER A 214 15.41 8.03 17.65
CA SER A 214 15.37 6.63 18.10
C SER A 214 15.20 5.67 16.93
N LEU A 215 14.27 5.97 16.01
CA LEU A 215 14.06 5.20 14.78
C LEU A 215 15.31 5.21 13.91
N ARG A 216 15.90 6.38 13.67
CA ARG A 216 17.13 6.51 12.88
C ARG A 216 18.30 5.73 13.48
N LYS A 217 18.41 5.67 14.80
CA LYS A 217 19.41 4.85 15.49
C LYS A 217 19.15 3.35 15.30
N LYS A 218 17.90 2.90 15.42
CA LYS A 218 17.51 1.50 15.15
C LYS A 218 17.80 1.10 13.70
N GLU A 219 17.48 1.95 12.73
CA GLU A 219 17.80 1.72 11.32
C GLU A 219 19.30 1.66 11.05
N ALA A 220 20.10 2.50 11.71
CA ALA A 220 21.56 2.44 11.61
C ALA A 220 22.10 1.12 12.20
N GLU A 221 21.51 0.66 13.30
CA GLU A 221 21.87 -0.60 13.95
C GLU A 221 21.51 -1.82 13.08
N THR A 222 20.34 -1.84 12.46
CA THR A 222 19.95 -2.93 11.55
C THR A 222 20.83 -2.98 10.32
N LYS A 223 21.15 -1.82 9.72
CA LYS A 223 22.10 -1.73 8.60
C LYS A 223 23.50 -2.21 8.99
N ALA A 224 23.98 -1.86 10.18
CA ALA A 224 25.27 -2.34 10.67
C ALA A 224 25.29 -3.86 10.83
N LYS A 225 24.22 -4.45 11.40
CA LYS A 225 24.07 -5.91 11.51
C LYS A 225 24.03 -6.58 10.14
N GLU A 226 23.33 -6.00 9.16
CA GLU A 226 23.26 -6.53 7.80
C GLU A 226 24.64 -6.54 7.12
N VAL A 227 25.43 -5.48 7.29
CA VAL A 227 26.81 -5.41 6.77
C VAL A 227 27.69 -6.48 7.42
N GLU A 228 27.54 -6.71 8.72
CA GLU A 228 28.33 -7.72 9.43
C GLU A 228 28.00 -9.14 8.96
N ILE A 229 26.71 -9.48 8.83
CA ILE A 229 26.27 -10.77 8.28
C ILE A 229 26.82 -10.98 6.87
N LYS A 230 26.84 -9.93 6.03
CA LYS A 230 27.41 -10.00 4.68
C LYS A 230 28.92 -10.23 4.69
N ARG A 231 29.66 -9.69 5.67
CA ARG A 231 31.09 -9.94 5.83
C ARG A 231 31.36 -11.38 6.26
N GLU A 232 30.63 -11.87 7.26
CA GLU A 232 30.75 -13.25 7.72
C GLU A 232 30.41 -14.27 6.61
N ALA A 233 29.38 -13.99 5.81
CA ALA A 233 29.01 -14.83 4.68
C ALA A 233 30.14 -14.92 3.64
N LYS A 234 30.77 -13.78 3.30
CA LYS A 234 31.92 -13.73 2.40
C LYS A 234 33.14 -14.46 2.96
N GLN A 235 33.38 -14.36 4.27
CA GLN A 235 34.48 -15.09 4.91
C GLN A 235 34.25 -16.60 4.84
N LYS A 236 33.04 -17.07 5.16
CA LYS A 236 32.67 -18.49 5.03
C LYS A 236 32.77 -19.00 3.60
N GLU A 237 32.39 -18.18 2.63
CA GLU A 237 32.53 -18.51 1.20
C GLU A 237 34.01 -18.71 0.83
N TYR A 238 34.89 -17.81 1.25
CA TYR A 238 36.34 -17.93 1.05
C TYR A 238 36.94 -19.17 1.75
N GLU A 239 36.48 -19.48 2.97
CA GLU A 239 36.91 -20.68 3.70
C GLU A 239 36.49 -21.97 2.99
N ILE A 240 35.25 -22.02 2.48
CA ILE A 240 34.74 -23.16 1.71
C ILE A 240 35.54 -23.34 0.42
N GLU A 241 35.85 -22.24 -0.28
CA GLU A 241 36.65 -22.28 -1.50
C GLU A 241 38.08 -22.76 -1.22
N ARG A 242 38.70 -22.28 -0.13
CA ARG A 242 40.03 -22.73 0.31
C ARG A 242 40.04 -24.23 0.63
N MET A 243 39.05 -24.71 1.38
CA MET A 243 38.91 -26.13 1.71
C MET A 243 38.74 -27.01 0.45
N LYS A 244 37.99 -26.54 -0.55
CA LYS A 244 37.83 -27.26 -1.83
C LYS A 244 39.15 -27.35 -2.59
N ALA A 245 39.91 -26.25 -2.66
CA ALA A 245 41.20 -26.23 -3.33
C ALA A 245 42.24 -27.14 -2.64
N GLU A 246 42.27 -27.14 -1.30
CA GLU A 246 43.14 -28.03 -0.52
C GLU A 246 42.80 -29.52 -0.78
N ALA A 247 41.52 -29.86 -0.80
CA ALA A 247 41.06 -31.22 -1.12
C ALA A 247 41.42 -31.63 -2.56
N GLU A 248 41.34 -30.72 -3.53
CA GLU A 248 41.74 -30.99 -4.91
C GLU A 248 43.25 -31.25 -5.02
N ILE A 249 44.08 -30.45 -4.35
CA ILE A 249 45.54 -30.66 -4.29
C ILE A 249 45.86 -32.02 -3.67
N GLU A 250 45.17 -32.40 -2.59
CA GLU A 250 45.38 -33.71 -1.96
C GLU A 250 44.98 -34.86 -2.88
N ASN A 251 43.87 -34.73 -3.60
CA ASN A 251 43.44 -35.72 -4.60
C ASN A 251 44.45 -35.85 -5.74
N GLN A 252 45.00 -34.73 -6.25
CA GLN A 252 46.05 -34.75 -7.27
C GLN A 252 47.33 -35.44 -6.76
N LYS A 253 47.73 -35.17 -5.51
CA LYS A 253 48.89 -35.83 -4.89
C LYS A 253 48.70 -37.34 -4.80
N LYS A 254 47.54 -37.81 -4.33
CA LYS A 254 47.21 -39.24 -4.26
C LYS A 254 47.24 -39.90 -5.64
N MET A 255 46.70 -39.23 -6.67
CA MET A 255 46.75 -39.72 -8.04
C MET A 255 48.19 -39.84 -8.56
N MET A 256 49.02 -38.83 -8.33
CA MET A 256 50.43 -38.83 -8.71
C MET A 256 51.22 -39.95 -8.00
N GLU A 257 50.94 -40.20 -6.72
CA GLU A 257 51.57 -41.28 -5.97
C GLU A 257 51.23 -42.66 -6.57
N ILE A 258 49.97 -42.89 -6.92
CA ILE A 258 49.52 -44.13 -7.58
C ILE A 258 50.23 -44.32 -8.93
N LEU A 259 50.25 -43.26 -9.76
CA LEU A 259 50.94 -43.31 -11.06
C LEU A 259 52.43 -43.62 -10.91
N THR A 260 53.08 -43.06 -9.89
CA THR A 260 54.50 -43.29 -9.62
C THR A 260 54.76 -44.74 -9.22
N LYS A 261 53.90 -45.34 -8.37
CA LYS A 261 54.01 -46.76 -8.00
C LYS A 261 53.88 -47.69 -9.21
N LEU A 262 52.89 -47.44 -10.07
CA LEU A 262 52.68 -48.22 -11.31
C LEU A 262 53.86 -48.12 -12.29
N LEU A 263 54.49 -46.94 -12.38
CA LEU A 263 55.68 -46.75 -13.22
C LEU A 263 56.92 -47.46 -12.66
N MET A 264 57.04 -47.57 -11.34
CA MET A 264 58.13 -48.32 -10.71
C MET A 264 57.97 -49.84 -10.86
N GLU A 265 56.75 -50.37 -10.77
CA GLU A 265 56.46 -51.80 -10.98
C GLU A 265 56.73 -52.25 -12.43
N LYS A 266 56.51 -51.40 -13.44
CA LYS A 266 56.77 -51.73 -14.85
C LYS A 266 58.26 -51.76 -15.25
N LYS A 267 59.17 -51.29 -14.38
CA LYS A 267 60.62 -51.29 -14.64
C LYS A 267 61.36 -52.48 -14.04
N GLN A 268 60.68 -53.34 -13.27
CA GLN A 268 61.18 -54.62 -12.81
C GLN A 268 60.79 -55.74 -13.78
#